data_AF-A0A1A2B313-F1
#
_entry.id   AF-A0A1A2B313-F1
#
_cell.length_a   1.000
_cell.length_b   1.000
_cell.length_c   1.000
_cell.angle_alpha   90.00
_cell.angle_beta   90.00
_cell.angle_gamma   90.00
#
_symmetry.space_group_name_H-M   'P 1'
#
loop_
_entity.id
_entity.type
_entity.pdbx_description
1 polymer ?
#
loop_
_entity_poly.entity_id
_entity_poly.type
_entity_poly.pdbx_seq_one_letter_code
_entity_poly.pdbx_strand_id
1 'polypeptide(L)'
;APPKGLDAPPQAIADAKAAPLTRINPASPLEPPSRVYDFHQQVQNVVDAHRGNVEVVKADNQELVRPRHWDYVDYDDNHRPVLYNPLSEAVTFRYFYDGAYREAFVPAGGRIVLDVATVGLVPFTAVGDSHVASGSFYGGASIPPAGSDGPPPPTYTPPAPPDVYEHVSALVAADNQTVEVGQVEVVGHDAGQPAGSQDTFLLNDSTLAWGQVNDPTSATQIRVTRTQSLPGAGPTDNGSFLVALTALREPAPSTAPWWPSALGYAGLTIGAGLLAWTISRPRRRADPTAADARGD
;
A
#
# COMPACT_ATOMS: atom_id res chain seq x y z
N ALA A 1 -3.04 6.13 -3.40
CA ALA A 1 -1.73 6.72 -3.04
C ALA A 1 -0.73 5.60 -2.81
N PRO A 2 0.56 5.79 -3.14
CA PRO A 2 1.58 4.79 -2.91
C PRO A 2 1.63 4.30 -1.46
N PRO A 3 1.98 3.02 -1.23
CA PRO A 3 2.23 2.51 0.11
C PRO A 3 3.32 3.32 0.80
N LYS A 4 3.26 3.41 2.13
CA LYS A 4 4.34 4.01 2.90
C LYS A 4 5.53 3.05 2.93
N GLY A 5 6.75 3.56 2.81
CA GLY A 5 7.98 2.79 3.08
C GLY A 5 7.97 2.13 4.46
N LEU A 6 8.62 0.96 4.54
CA LEU A 6 8.83 0.24 5.78
C LEU A 6 9.95 0.92 6.55
N ASP A 7 9.64 1.55 7.69
CA ASP A 7 10.63 2.28 8.48
C ASP A 7 11.65 1.33 9.14
N ALA A 8 12.95 1.64 9.02
CA ALA A 8 14.02 0.97 9.79
C ALA A 8 15.10 1.97 10.26
N PRO A 9 15.79 1.70 11.38
CA PRO A 9 16.85 2.59 11.87
C PRO A 9 18.00 2.75 10.86
N PRO A 10 18.54 3.96 10.63
CA PRO A 10 19.63 4.18 9.68
C PRO A 10 20.88 3.31 9.93
N GLN A 11 21.21 3.08 11.21
CA GLN A 11 22.33 2.20 11.56
C GLN A 11 22.07 0.74 11.16
N ALA A 12 20.85 0.24 11.39
CA ALA A 12 20.49 -1.13 11.02
C ALA A 12 20.49 -1.33 9.50
N ILE A 13 20.11 -0.29 8.74
CA ILE A 13 20.23 -0.26 7.28
C ILE A 13 21.70 -0.37 6.86
N ALA A 14 22.59 0.44 7.44
CA ALA A 14 24.02 0.40 7.13
C ALA A 14 24.64 -0.97 7.48
N ASP A 15 24.30 -1.53 8.65
CA ASP A 15 24.81 -2.81 9.11
C ASP A 15 24.35 -3.96 8.20
N ALA A 16 23.06 -3.99 7.82
CA ALA A 16 22.51 -4.99 6.91
C ALA A 16 23.13 -4.90 5.51
N LYS A 17 23.37 -3.68 5.00
CA LYS A 17 24.09 -3.47 3.74
C LYS A 17 25.54 -3.96 3.81
N ALA A 18 26.19 -3.88 4.97
CA ALA A 18 27.58 -4.31 5.16
C ALA A 18 27.73 -5.80 5.48
N ALA A 19 26.63 -6.50 5.78
CA ALA A 19 26.65 -7.89 6.20
C ALA A 19 27.29 -8.84 5.16
N PRO A 20 27.75 -10.05 5.57
CA PRO A 20 28.21 -11.07 4.64
C PRO A 20 27.13 -11.41 3.61
N LEU A 21 27.52 -11.44 2.33
CA LEU A 21 26.60 -11.69 1.22
C LEU A 21 26.46 -13.19 0.96
N THR A 22 25.23 -13.70 0.98
CA THR A 22 24.95 -15.10 0.62
C THR A 22 24.34 -15.17 -0.77
N ARG A 23 24.96 -15.94 -1.67
CA ARG A 23 24.47 -16.14 -3.04
C ARG A 23 23.38 -17.20 -3.09
N ILE A 24 22.25 -16.87 -3.71
CA ILE A 24 21.09 -17.74 -3.87
C ILE A 24 20.79 -17.89 -5.37
N ASN A 25 20.67 -19.13 -5.83
CA ASN A 25 20.12 -19.43 -7.15
C ASN A 25 18.61 -19.71 -7.01
N PRO A 26 17.70 -18.85 -7.51
CA PRO A 26 16.26 -19.07 -7.37
C PRO A 26 15.75 -20.36 -8.04
N ALA A 27 16.44 -20.87 -9.07
CA ALA A 27 16.09 -22.14 -9.72
C ALA A 27 16.47 -23.36 -8.86
N SER A 28 17.34 -23.19 -7.88
CA SER A 28 17.75 -24.21 -6.92
C SER A 28 17.96 -23.54 -5.56
N PRO A 29 16.88 -23.05 -4.93
CA PRO A 29 16.98 -22.28 -3.71
C PRO A 29 17.55 -23.19 -2.61
N LEU A 30 18.33 -22.60 -1.70
CA LEU A 30 18.70 -23.29 -0.48
C LEU A 30 17.40 -23.69 0.23
N GLU A 31 17.28 -24.95 0.62
CA GLU A 31 16.15 -25.36 1.44
C GLU A 31 16.13 -24.46 2.68
N PRO A 32 15.00 -23.79 2.97
CA PRO A 32 14.85 -23.06 4.23
C PRO A 32 15.21 -24.02 5.37
N PRO A 33 15.83 -23.56 6.47
CA PRO A 33 16.08 -24.41 7.62
C PRO A 33 14.79 -25.18 7.94
N SER A 34 14.88 -26.49 7.75
CA SER A 34 13.76 -27.36 7.43
C SER A 34 12.58 -27.20 8.41
N ARG A 35 11.35 -27.05 7.89
CA ARG A 35 10.04 -27.29 8.55
C ARG A 35 9.39 -26.20 9.41
N VAL A 36 9.89 -24.97 9.52
CA VAL A 36 9.37 -24.02 10.54
C VAL A 36 8.36 -22.98 10.03
N TYR A 37 8.32 -22.66 8.72
CA TYR A 37 7.53 -21.52 8.22
C TYR A 37 6.69 -21.89 6.99
N ASP A 38 5.38 -22.00 7.15
CA ASP A 38 4.44 -21.88 6.03
C ASP A 38 4.27 -20.38 5.75
N PHE A 39 4.71 -19.92 4.58
CA PHE A 39 4.65 -18.52 4.19
C PHE A 39 3.24 -17.93 4.30
N HIS A 40 2.22 -18.67 3.86
CA HIS A 40 0.84 -18.18 3.92
C HIS A 40 0.37 -18.09 5.36
N GLN A 41 0.68 -19.10 6.18
CA GLN A 41 0.38 -19.05 7.61
C GLN A 41 1.11 -17.87 8.29
N GLN A 42 2.35 -17.58 7.91
CA GLN A 42 3.10 -16.46 8.47
C GLN A 42 2.44 -15.13 8.12
N VAL A 43 2.03 -14.94 6.86
CA VAL A 43 1.27 -13.75 6.45
C VAL A 43 -0.03 -13.64 7.26
N GLN A 44 -0.81 -14.72 7.38
CA GLN A 44 -2.05 -14.70 8.17
C GLN A 44 -1.79 -14.36 9.64
N ASN A 45 -0.77 -14.93 10.26
CA ASN A 45 -0.42 -14.64 11.65
C ASN A 45 -0.11 -13.16 11.88
N VAL A 46 0.63 -12.53 10.96
CA VAL A 46 0.98 -11.11 11.06
C VAL A 46 -0.25 -10.22 10.87
N VAL A 47 -1.12 -10.58 9.93
CA VAL A 47 -2.40 -9.89 9.68
C VAL A 47 -3.31 -10.01 10.89
N ASP A 48 -3.58 -11.22 11.38
CA ASP A 48 -4.46 -11.49 12.51
C ASP A 48 -3.98 -10.81 13.81
N ALA A 49 -2.66 -10.74 14.01
CA ALA A 49 -2.08 -10.12 15.20
C ALA A 49 -2.21 -8.59 15.22
N HIS A 50 -2.52 -7.93 14.09
CA HIS A 50 -2.77 -6.49 13.96
C HIS A 50 -1.79 -5.60 14.76
N ARG A 51 -0.48 -5.92 14.76
CA ARG A 51 0.52 -5.28 15.64
C ARG A 51 0.93 -3.84 15.26
N GLY A 52 0.01 -3.05 14.67
CA GLY A 52 0.23 -1.65 14.30
C GLY A 52 1.09 -1.43 13.04
N ASN A 53 1.75 -2.47 12.53
CA ASN A 53 2.60 -2.42 11.33
C ASN A 53 1.88 -2.91 10.06
N VAL A 54 0.64 -3.39 10.20
CA VAL A 54 -0.21 -3.86 9.09
C VAL A 54 -1.40 -2.92 8.97
N GLU A 55 -1.59 -2.34 7.79
CA GLU A 55 -2.80 -1.59 7.45
C GLU A 55 -3.75 -2.54 6.70
N VAL A 56 -5.00 -2.62 7.14
CA VAL A 56 -6.04 -3.47 6.52
C VAL A 56 -7.12 -2.58 5.94
N VAL A 57 -7.49 -2.86 4.70
CA VAL A 57 -8.48 -2.11 3.92
C VAL A 57 -9.67 -3.03 3.66
N LYS A 58 -10.87 -2.53 3.94
CA LYS A 58 -12.10 -3.23 3.57
C LYS A 58 -12.42 -2.92 2.11
N ALA A 59 -12.40 -3.95 1.27
CA ALA A 59 -12.74 -3.87 -0.14
C ALA A 59 -13.84 -4.90 -0.44
N ASP A 60 -15.01 -4.43 -0.87
CA ASP A 60 -16.22 -5.24 -0.97
C ASP A 60 -16.49 -6.02 0.33
N ASN A 61 -16.53 -7.36 0.27
CA ASN A 61 -16.73 -8.24 1.43
C ASN A 61 -15.42 -8.85 1.97
N GLN A 62 -14.27 -8.27 1.63
CA GLN A 62 -12.95 -8.76 2.03
C GLN A 62 -12.15 -7.73 2.83
N GLU A 63 -11.33 -8.22 3.76
CA GLU A 63 -10.29 -7.46 4.42
C GLU A 63 -8.96 -7.78 3.73
N LEU A 64 -8.38 -6.77 3.08
CA LEU A 64 -7.17 -6.90 2.28
C LEU A 64 -6.05 -6.07 2.90
N VAL A 65 -4.85 -6.64 2.93
CA VAL A 65 -3.67 -5.97 3.47
C VAL A 65 -3.21 -4.88 2.53
N ARG A 66 -2.96 -3.68 3.07
CA ARG A 66 -2.17 -2.63 2.42
C ARG A 66 -0.74 -2.71 2.97
N PRO A 67 0.19 -3.34 2.24
CA PRO A 67 1.55 -3.55 2.72
C PRO A 67 2.34 -2.25 2.80
N ARG A 68 3.40 -2.25 3.59
CA ARG A 68 4.47 -1.24 3.48
C ARG A 68 5.32 -1.52 2.23
N HIS A 69 5.97 -0.50 1.69
CA HIS A 69 6.95 -0.68 0.62
C HIS A 69 8.30 -1.16 1.19
N TRP A 70 8.89 -2.16 0.56
CA TRP A 70 10.21 -2.65 0.91
C TRP A 70 11.30 -1.91 0.12
N ASP A 71 11.95 -0.95 0.77
CA ASP A 71 12.99 -0.12 0.13
C ASP A 71 14.39 -0.78 0.13
N TYR A 72 14.52 -1.97 0.71
CA TYR A 72 15.81 -2.56 1.03
C TYR A 72 16.30 -3.54 -0.04
N VAL A 73 16.53 -2.98 -1.24
CA VAL A 73 17.05 -3.66 -2.43
C VAL A 73 18.20 -2.85 -3.00
N ASP A 74 19.35 -3.49 -3.19
CA ASP A 74 20.52 -2.94 -3.90
C ASP A 74 20.86 -3.86 -5.10
N TYR A 75 21.92 -3.52 -5.85
CA TYR A 75 22.46 -4.36 -6.91
C TYR A 75 23.98 -4.46 -6.76
N ASP A 76 24.54 -5.62 -7.11
CA ASP A 76 25.99 -5.79 -7.20
C ASP A 76 26.53 -5.39 -8.59
N ASP A 77 27.85 -5.52 -8.78
CA ASP A 77 28.53 -5.20 -10.04
C ASP A 77 28.04 -6.04 -11.23
N ASN A 78 27.48 -7.21 -10.96
CA ASN A 78 26.89 -8.12 -11.95
C ASN A 78 25.41 -7.79 -12.23
N HIS A 79 24.89 -6.72 -11.63
CA HIS A 79 23.48 -6.33 -11.64
C HIS A 79 22.55 -7.42 -11.05
N ARG A 80 23.07 -8.25 -10.14
CA ARG A 80 22.24 -9.18 -9.38
C ARG A 80 21.54 -8.42 -8.27
N PRO A 81 20.22 -8.61 -8.07
CA PRO A 81 19.51 -7.95 -6.98
C PRO A 81 20.00 -8.48 -5.63
N VAL A 82 20.28 -7.55 -4.73
CA VAL A 82 20.74 -7.77 -3.36
C VAL A 82 19.63 -7.37 -2.41
N LEU A 83 19.00 -8.36 -1.77
CA LEU A 83 17.98 -8.14 -0.75
C LEU A 83 18.66 -8.09 0.61
N TYR A 84 18.50 -7.00 1.36
CA TYR A 84 19.07 -6.85 2.70
C TYR A 84 17.99 -6.55 3.72
N ASN A 85 18.10 -7.12 4.91
CA ASN A 85 17.07 -7.06 5.95
C ASN A 85 17.56 -6.22 7.14
N PRO A 86 17.13 -4.95 7.27
CA PRO A 86 17.49 -4.10 8.40
C PRO A 86 16.64 -4.35 9.66
N LEU A 87 15.68 -5.27 9.62
CA LEU A 87 14.83 -5.57 10.76
C LEU A 87 15.57 -6.45 11.77
N SER A 88 15.08 -6.45 13.01
CA SER A 88 15.55 -7.32 14.09
C SER A 88 14.96 -8.73 14.03
N GLU A 89 14.15 -9.03 13.02
CA GLU A 89 13.51 -10.33 12.79
C GLU A 89 13.92 -10.89 11.43
N ALA A 90 13.88 -12.20 11.27
CA ALA A 90 14.12 -12.81 9.97
C ALA A 90 12.94 -12.56 9.02
N VAL A 91 13.24 -12.44 7.73
CA VAL A 91 12.25 -12.15 6.70
C VAL A 91 12.32 -13.21 5.60
N THR A 92 11.16 -13.69 5.18
CA THR A 92 10.99 -14.55 4.01
C THR A 92 10.40 -13.73 2.87
N PHE A 93 11.05 -13.77 1.71
CA PHE A 93 10.60 -13.13 0.48
C PHE A 93 9.97 -14.18 -0.42
N ARG A 94 8.78 -13.92 -0.94
CA ARG A 94 8.11 -14.77 -1.93
C ARG A 94 7.90 -14.01 -3.23
N TYR A 95 8.32 -14.60 -4.34
CA TYR A 95 8.26 -14.00 -5.67
C TYR A 95 8.07 -15.06 -6.74
N PHE A 96 7.56 -14.68 -7.91
CA PHE A 96 7.42 -15.61 -9.04
C PHE A 96 8.64 -15.50 -9.94
N TYR A 97 9.34 -16.62 -10.15
CA TYR A 97 10.51 -16.68 -11.02
C TYR A 97 10.66 -18.06 -11.66
N ASP A 98 10.92 -18.06 -12.97
CA ASP A 98 11.12 -19.27 -13.76
C ASP A 98 9.95 -20.26 -13.60
N GLY A 99 8.73 -19.77 -13.86
CA GLY A 99 7.51 -20.58 -13.88
C GLY A 99 6.98 -21.04 -12.52
N ALA A 100 7.62 -20.67 -11.41
CA ALA A 100 7.20 -21.10 -10.07
C ALA A 100 7.37 -19.98 -9.02
N TYR A 101 6.59 -20.07 -7.94
CA TYR A 101 6.85 -19.27 -6.75
C TYR A 101 8.12 -19.76 -6.05
N ARG A 102 9.02 -18.82 -5.79
CA ARG A 102 10.27 -19.02 -5.07
C ARG A 102 10.20 -18.30 -3.74
N GLU A 103 10.92 -18.84 -2.77
CA GLU A 103 11.07 -18.24 -1.46
C GLU A 103 12.56 -18.05 -1.16
N ALA A 104 12.92 -16.91 -0.58
CA ALA A 104 14.26 -16.60 -0.14
C ALA A 104 14.24 -16.11 1.30
N PHE A 105 15.07 -16.72 2.14
CA PHE A 105 15.17 -16.38 3.55
C PHE A 105 16.34 -15.44 3.79
N VAL A 106 16.09 -14.34 4.51
CA VAL A 106 17.12 -13.38 4.91
C VAL A 106 17.07 -13.21 6.43
N PRO A 107 18.15 -13.58 7.16
CA PRO A 107 18.18 -13.41 8.61
C PRO A 107 18.15 -11.93 8.99
N ALA A 108 17.81 -11.63 10.26
CA ALA A 108 17.86 -10.28 10.82
C ALA A 108 19.26 -9.67 10.62
N GLY A 109 19.33 -8.45 10.08
CA GLY A 109 20.59 -7.77 9.77
C GLY A 109 21.42 -8.44 8.65
N GLY A 110 20.87 -9.40 7.92
CA GLY A 110 21.55 -10.12 6.86
C GLY A 110 21.27 -9.58 5.47
N ARG A 111 21.97 -10.12 4.47
CA ARG A 111 21.66 -9.88 3.05
C ARG A 111 21.97 -11.08 2.16
N ILE A 112 21.27 -11.16 1.05
CA ILE A 112 21.44 -12.18 0.02
C ILE A 112 21.57 -11.53 -1.36
N VAL A 113 22.22 -12.21 -2.29
CA VAL A 113 22.22 -11.86 -3.71
C VAL A 113 21.53 -12.96 -4.51
N LEU A 114 20.64 -12.59 -5.42
CA LEU A 114 19.87 -13.55 -6.21
C LEU A 114 20.43 -13.65 -7.64
N ASP A 115 20.64 -14.87 -8.13
CA ASP A 115 21.02 -15.12 -9.52
C ASP A 115 19.80 -15.05 -10.46
N VAL A 116 19.32 -13.83 -10.72
CA VAL A 116 18.13 -13.55 -11.54
C VAL A 116 18.55 -13.12 -12.95
N ALA A 117 18.78 -14.10 -13.82
CA ALA A 117 19.24 -13.87 -15.20
C ALA A 117 18.15 -13.41 -16.15
N THR A 118 16.89 -13.77 -15.90
CA THR A 118 15.77 -13.39 -16.77
C THR A 118 15.47 -11.91 -16.61
N VAL A 119 15.46 -11.18 -17.73
CA VAL A 119 15.11 -9.76 -17.77
C VAL A 119 13.63 -9.58 -17.40
N GLY A 120 13.34 -8.65 -16.50
CA GLY A 120 11.97 -8.28 -16.14
C GLY A 120 11.85 -7.73 -14.72
N LEU A 121 10.72 -7.10 -14.45
CA LEU A 121 10.31 -6.69 -13.12
C LEU A 121 9.79 -7.91 -12.35
N VAL A 122 10.28 -8.11 -11.13
CA VAL A 122 9.89 -9.24 -10.27
C VAL A 122 9.32 -8.68 -8.96
N PRO A 123 7.98 -8.60 -8.84
CA PRO A 123 7.32 -8.26 -7.60
C PRO A 123 7.47 -9.35 -6.55
N PHE A 124 7.54 -8.95 -5.28
CA PHE A 124 7.63 -9.86 -4.15
C PHE A 124 6.80 -9.40 -2.95
N THR A 125 6.49 -10.36 -2.08
CA THR A 125 6.01 -10.10 -0.72
C THR A 125 7.09 -10.52 0.28
N ALA A 126 7.41 -9.64 1.23
CA ALA A 126 8.32 -9.88 2.34
C ALA A 126 7.51 -10.03 3.64
N VAL A 127 7.74 -11.11 4.38
CA VAL A 127 7.06 -11.39 5.65
C VAL A 127 8.05 -11.76 6.76
N GLY A 128 7.93 -11.08 7.89
CA GLY A 128 8.64 -11.38 9.14
C GLY A 128 7.68 -11.87 10.22
N ASP A 129 8.09 -11.82 11.48
CA ASP A 129 7.20 -12.17 12.61
C ASP A 129 6.17 -11.08 12.92
N SER A 130 6.45 -9.83 12.54
CA SER A 130 5.59 -8.67 12.84
C SER A 130 5.36 -7.72 11.67
N HIS A 131 5.99 -7.96 10.52
CA HIS A 131 5.88 -7.12 9.34
C HIS A 131 5.43 -7.90 8.11
N VAL A 132 4.62 -7.24 7.28
CA VAL A 132 4.34 -7.60 5.89
C VAL A 132 4.63 -6.39 5.03
N ALA A 133 5.44 -6.58 4.00
CA ALA A 133 5.80 -5.55 3.04
C ALA A 133 5.78 -6.13 1.63
N SER A 134 5.70 -5.25 0.64
CA SER A 134 5.80 -5.60 -0.77
C SER A 134 6.84 -4.73 -1.44
N GLY A 135 7.47 -5.23 -2.47
CA GLY A 135 8.39 -4.47 -3.30
C GLY A 135 8.67 -5.20 -4.58
N SER A 136 9.69 -4.77 -5.29
CA SER A 136 10.12 -5.38 -6.53
C SER A 136 11.63 -5.30 -6.71
N PHE A 137 12.15 -6.13 -7.61
CA PHE A 137 13.51 -6.02 -8.12
C PHE A 137 13.53 -6.29 -9.62
N TYR A 138 14.61 -5.89 -10.28
CA TYR A 138 14.83 -6.08 -11.70
C TYR A 138 15.78 -7.26 -11.93
N GLY A 139 15.39 -8.14 -12.83
CA GLY A 139 16.24 -9.22 -13.31
C GLY A 139 17.11 -8.81 -14.50
N GLY A 140 17.81 -9.79 -15.07
CA GLY A 140 18.71 -9.59 -16.21
C GLY A 140 20.18 -9.54 -15.83
N ALA A 141 20.53 -10.13 -14.68
CA ALA A 141 21.88 -10.12 -14.15
C ALA A 141 22.85 -11.00 -14.95
N SER A 142 24.13 -10.60 -14.96
CA SER A 142 25.22 -11.42 -15.48
C SER A 142 25.68 -12.44 -14.43
N ILE A 143 25.24 -13.69 -14.56
CA ILE A 143 25.54 -14.72 -13.55
C ILE A 143 26.96 -15.29 -13.74
N PRO A 144 27.86 -15.13 -12.76
CA PRO A 144 29.19 -15.73 -12.84
C PRO A 144 29.10 -17.26 -12.69
N PRO A 145 30.08 -18.02 -13.23
CA PRO A 145 30.13 -19.47 -13.08
C PRO A 145 30.03 -19.92 -11.62
N ALA A 146 29.48 -21.13 -11.42
CA ALA A 146 29.35 -21.72 -10.09
C ALA A 146 30.70 -21.73 -9.33
N GLY A 147 30.70 -21.25 -8.09
CA GLY A 147 31.90 -21.16 -7.25
C GLY A 147 32.82 -19.96 -7.54
N SER A 148 32.37 -19.01 -8.37
CA SER A 148 33.08 -17.73 -8.60
C SER A 148 32.16 -16.52 -8.45
N ASP A 149 32.75 -15.40 -8.03
CA ASP A 149 32.12 -14.08 -7.94
C ASP A 149 32.86 -13.08 -8.85
N GLY A 150 33.26 -13.56 -10.03
CA GLY A 150 34.00 -12.74 -10.99
C GLY A 150 33.14 -11.58 -11.56
N PRO A 151 33.79 -10.50 -12.01
CA PRO A 151 33.10 -9.37 -12.61
C PRO A 151 32.30 -9.79 -13.85
N PRO A 152 31.29 -9.00 -14.27
CA PRO A 152 30.56 -9.29 -15.49
C PRO A 152 31.52 -9.27 -16.72
N PRO A 153 31.21 -10.05 -17.78
CA PRO A 153 31.96 -10.01 -19.02
C PRO A 153 32.02 -8.58 -19.59
N PRO A 154 33.12 -8.17 -20.27
CA PRO A 154 33.21 -6.83 -20.88
C PRO A 154 32.11 -6.53 -21.91
N THR A 155 31.45 -7.56 -22.43
CA THR A 155 30.33 -7.46 -23.38
C THR A 155 28.97 -7.32 -22.71
N TYR A 156 28.90 -7.46 -21.38
CA TYR A 156 27.65 -7.35 -20.65
C TYR A 156 27.22 -5.89 -20.56
N THR A 157 25.95 -5.65 -20.86
CA THR A 157 25.28 -4.37 -20.63
C THR A 157 24.03 -4.67 -19.82
N PRO A 158 23.87 -4.09 -18.62
CA PRO A 158 22.64 -4.25 -17.84
C PRO A 158 21.41 -3.84 -18.66
N PRO A 159 20.28 -4.54 -18.53
CA PRO A 159 19.04 -4.13 -19.17
C PRO A 159 18.63 -2.72 -18.74
N ALA A 160 17.87 -2.03 -19.60
CA ALA A 160 17.21 -0.80 -19.18
C ALA A 160 16.20 -1.12 -18.07
N PRO A 161 16.02 -0.21 -17.08
CA PRO A 161 14.91 -0.31 -16.15
C PRO A 161 13.58 -0.38 -16.92
N PRO A 162 12.56 -1.07 -16.38
CA PRO A 162 11.21 -1.07 -16.92
C PRO A 162 10.63 0.34 -17.04
N ASP A 163 9.74 0.51 -18.00
CA ASP A 163 8.99 1.75 -18.15
C ASP A 163 8.05 1.94 -16.95
N VAL A 164 8.11 3.13 -16.37
CA VAL A 164 7.25 3.57 -15.27
C VAL A 164 6.27 4.60 -15.80
N TYR A 165 4.98 4.28 -15.71
CA TYR A 165 3.90 5.17 -16.14
C TYR A 165 3.25 5.83 -14.92
N GLU A 166 3.27 7.16 -14.90
CA GLU A 166 2.71 7.95 -13.81
C GLU A 166 1.27 8.39 -14.13
N HIS A 167 0.45 8.57 -13.08
CA HIS A 167 -0.93 9.07 -13.15
C HIS A 167 -1.84 8.30 -14.13
N VAL A 168 -1.73 6.98 -14.13
CA VAL A 168 -2.47 6.10 -15.05
C VAL A 168 -3.93 5.97 -14.61
N SER A 169 -4.84 6.17 -15.56
CA SER A 169 -6.27 5.90 -15.36
C SER A 169 -6.54 4.40 -15.49
N ALA A 170 -6.88 3.75 -14.38
CA ALA A 170 -7.24 2.34 -14.35
C ALA A 170 -8.77 2.17 -14.35
N LEU A 171 -9.31 1.57 -15.40
CA LEU A 171 -10.72 1.16 -15.44
C LEU A 171 -10.87 -0.19 -14.74
N VAL A 172 -11.49 -0.19 -13.57
CA VAL A 172 -11.86 -1.41 -12.83
C VAL A 172 -13.08 -2.03 -13.49
N ALA A 173 -12.88 -3.18 -14.15
CA ALA A 173 -13.88 -3.78 -15.01
C ALA A 173 -15.13 -4.27 -14.26
N ALA A 174 -14.98 -4.69 -13.01
CA ALA A 174 -16.09 -5.24 -12.22
C ALA A 174 -17.14 -4.17 -11.86
N ASP A 175 -16.67 -3.00 -11.44
CA ASP A 175 -17.53 -1.91 -10.97
C ASP A 175 -17.73 -0.82 -12.04
N ASN A 176 -17.08 -0.96 -13.21
CA ASN A 176 -17.04 0.04 -14.27
C ASN A 176 -16.64 1.43 -13.76
N GLN A 177 -15.69 1.46 -12.83
CA GLN A 177 -15.20 2.66 -12.18
C GLN A 177 -13.76 2.94 -12.60
N THR A 178 -13.47 4.18 -12.98
CA THR A 178 -12.11 4.62 -13.26
C THR A 178 -11.47 5.17 -11.99
N VAL A 179 -10.28 4.67 -11.66
CA VAL A 179 -9.46 5.12 -10.53
C VAL A 179 -8.12 5.61 -11.03
N GLU A 180 -7.56 6.62 -10.38
CA GLU A 180 -6.20 7.08 -10.67
C GLU A 180 -5.18 6.26 -9.88
N VAL A 181 -4.26 5.62 -10.60
CA VAL A 181 -3.09 4.94 -10.06
C VAL A 181 -1.90 5.88 -10.18
N GLY A 182 -1.15 6.05 -9.09
CA GLY A 182 0.02 6.93 -9.09
C GLY A 182 1.08 6.44 -10.04
N GLN A 183 1.45 5.16 -9.93
CA GLN A 183 2.53 4.55 -10.70
C GLN A 183 2.13 3.17 -11.20
N VAL A 184 2.46 2.85 -12.44
CA VAL A 184 2.23 1.55 -13.07
C VAL A 184 3.49 1.09 -13.77
N GLU A 185 3.91 -0.13 -13.46
CA GLU A 185 5.02 -0.80 -14.13
C GLU A 185 4.52 -2.10 -14.76
N VAL A 186 5.03 -2.43 -15.96
CA VAL A 186 4.65 -3.67 -16.65
C VAL A 186 5.51 -4.83 -16.14
N VAL A 187 4.87 -5.84 -15.56
CA VAL A 187 5.54 -7.06 -15.06
C VAL A 187 5.74 -8.07 -16.18
N GLY A 188 4.73 -8.25 -17.03
CA GLY A 188 4.81 -9.19 -18.14
C GLY A 188 3.50 -9.37 -18.88
N HIS A 189 3.54 -10.23 -19.90
CA HIS A 189 2.42 -10.57 -20.75
C HIS A 189 2.26 -12.10 -20.84
N ASP A 190 1.06 -12.60 -20.61
CA ASP A 190 0.69 -14.02 -20.71
C ASP A 190 -0.52 -14.18 -21.66
N ALA A 191 -0.24 -14.60 -22.89
CA ALA A 191 -1.24 -14.84 -23.91
C ALA A 191 -2.18 -16.01 -23.59
N GLY A 192 -1.85 -16.85 -22.60
CA GLY A 192 -2.68 -17.95 -22.10
C GLY A 192 -3.78 -17.50 -21.15
N GLN A 193 -3.73 -16.26 -20.63
CA GLN A 193 -4.81 -15.71 -19.81
C GLN A 193 -6.05 -15.37 -20.64
N PRO A 194 -7.24 -15.28 -20.01
CA PRO A 194 -8.44 -14.78 -20.66
C PRO A 194 -8.22 -13.41 -21.31
N ALA A 195 -8.93 -13.16 -22.43
CA ALA A 195 -8.88 -11.88 -23.12
C ALA A 195 -9.20 -10.72 -22.15
N GLY A 196 -8.35 -9.70 -22.16
CA GLY A 196 -8.45 -8.56 -21.25
C GLY A 196 -7.77 -8.74 -19.88
N SER A 197 -7.09 -9.86 -19.64
CA SER A 197 -6.27 -10.14 -18.43
C SER A 197 -4.85 -10.63 -18.78
N GLN A 198 -4.38 -10.34 -19.99
CA GLN A 198 -3.13 -10.87 -20.53
C GLN A 198 -1.91 -10.10 -20.04
N ASP A 199 -2.06 -8.82 -19.71
CA ASP A 199 -0.99 -8.00 -19.17
C ASP A 199 -1.01 -8.04 -17.65
N THR A 200 0.18 -8.15 -17.04
CA THR A 200 0.38 -8.07 -15.61
C THR A 200 1.12 -6.78 -15.26
N PHE A 201 0.62 -6.07 -14.25
CA PHE A 201 1.14 -4.78 -13.83
C PHE A 201 1.46 -4.79 -12.34
N LEU A 202 2.46 -4.02 -11.94
CA LEU A 202 2.69 -3.62 -10.56
C LEU A 202 2.16 -2.20 -10.39
N LEU A 203 1.20 -2.03 -9.49
CA LEU A 203 0.53 -0.76 -9.23
C LEU A 203 1.06 -0.18 -7.91
N ASN A 204 1.56 1.06 -7.97
CA ASN A 204 2.21 1.76 -6.87
C ASN A 204 3.16 0.86 -6.06
N ASP A 205 4.03 0.12 -6.76
CA ASP A 205 5.10 -0.73 -6.20
C ASP A 205 4.67 -1.79 -5.17
N SER A 206 3.38 -2.14 -5.11
CA SER A 206 2.88 -3.03 -4.06
C SER A 206 1.72 -3.92 -4.46
N THR A 207 0.88 -3.53 -5.41
CA THR A 207 -0.32 -4.28 -5.78
C THR A 207 -0.13 -4.90 -7.16
N LEU A 208 -0.22 -6.22 -7.24
CA LEU A 208 -0.19 -6.91 -8.52
C LEU A 208 -1.57 -6.79 -9.19
N ALA A 209 -1.62 -6.55 -10.49
CA ALA A 209 -2.86 -6.42 -11.24
C ALA A 209 -2.79 -7.16 -12.57
N TRP A 210 -3.92 -7.69 -13.03
CA TRP A 210 -4.07 -8.28 -14.36
C TRP A 210 -5.08 -7.51 -15.18
N GLY A 211 -4.78 -7.34 -16.45
CA GLY A 211 -5.54 -6.43 -17.29
C GLY A 211 -5.11 -6.43 -18.74
N GLN A 212 -5.35 -5.28 -19.36
CA GLN A 212 -4.88 -4.97 -20.70
C GLN A 212 -4.58 -3.48 -20.82
N VAL A 213 -3.52 -3.13 -21.55
CA VAL A 213 -3.27 -1.75 -21.96
C VAL A 213 -4.30 -1.35 -23.02
N ASN A 214 -5.09 -0.29 -22.78
CA ASN A 214 -6.13 0.13 -23.72
C ASN A 214 -5.55 0.86 -24.94
N ASP A 215 -4.47 1.62 -24.72
CA ASP A 215 -3.73 2.31 -25.78
C ASP A 215 -2.22 2.00 -25.64
N PRO A 216 -1.67 1.11 -26.49
CA PRO A 216 -0.27 0.72 -26.44
C PRO A 216 0.70 1.86 -26.78
N THR A 217 0.21 3.00 -27.29
CA THR A 217 1.04 4.16 -27.61
C THR A 217 1.17 5.18 -26.48
N SER A 218 0.29 5.14 -25.48
CA SER A 218 0.35 6.08 -24.34
C SER A 218 0.41 5.39 -22.97
N ALA A 219 -0.05 4.14 -22.83
CA ALA A 219 -0.14 3.41 -21.55
C ALA A 219 -0.78 4.19 -20.37
N THR A 220 -1.37 5.35 -20.66
CA THR A 220 -2.03 6.24 -19.68
C THR A 220 -3.39 5.71 -19.25
N GLN A 221 -3.88 4.67 -19.91
CA GLN A 221 -5.13 3.99 -19.60
C GLN A 221 -4.96 2.49 -19.64
N ILE A 222 -5.26 1.85 -18.51
CA ILE A 222 -5.28 0.38 -18.39
C ILE A 222 -6.68 -0.07 -17.99
N ARG A 223 -7.05 -1.27 -18.43
CA ARG A 223 -8.22 -1.96 -17.91
C ARG A 223 -7.76 -3.00 -16.90
N VAL A 224 -8.26 -2.93 -15.68
CA VAL A 224 -7.96 -3.88 -14.60
C VAL A 224 -9.13 -4.84 -14.41
N THR A 225 -8.81 -6.13 -14.37
CA THR A 225 -9.80 -7.21 -14.20
C THR A 225 -9.63 -7.97 -12.90
N ARG A 226 -8.43 -7.91 -12.33
CA ARG A 226 -8.06 -8.63 -11.12
C ARG A 226 -6.92 -7.92 -10.43
N THR A 227 -6.90 -7.95 -9.10
CA THR A 227 -5.78 -7.47 -8.29
C THR A 227 -5.40 -8.47 -7.21
N GLN A 228 -4.18 -8.32 -6.70
CA GLN A 228 -3.67 -9.04 -5.53
C GLN A 228 -2.85 -8.04 -4.70
N SER A 229 -3.30 -7.78 -3.47
CA SER A 229 -2.69 -6.74 -2.63
C SER A 229 -1.29 -7.10 -2.12
N LEU A 230 -0.97 -8.39 -2.05
CA LEU A 230 0.35 -8.92 -1.72
C LEU A 230 0.85 -9.79 -2.89
N PRO A 231 1.85 -9.37 -3.66
CA PRO A 231 2.30 -10.13 -4.83
C PRO A 231 2.69 -11.57 -4.48
N GLY A 232 2.01 -12.55 -5.07
CA GLY A 232 2.28 -13.96 -4.83
C GLY A 232 1.79 -14.51 -3.48
N ALA A 233 1.00 -13.72 -2.75
CA ALA A 233 0.49 -14.06 -1.42
C ALA A 233 -0.96 -13.63 -1.24
N GLY A 234 -1.77 -14.48 -0.60
CA GLY A 234 -3.16 -14.14 -0.28
C GLY A 234 -4.11 -14.11 -1.49
N PRO A 235 -5.37 -13.72 -1.25
CA PRO A 235 -6.42 -13.80 -2.25
C PRO A 235 -6.28 -12.75 -3.34
N THR A 236 -6.83 -13.05 -4.52
CA THR A 236 -7.08 -12.05 -5.56
C THR A 236 -8.49 -11.49 -5.42
N ASP A 237 -8.67 -10.23 -5.77
CA ASP A 237 -9.97 -9.57 -5.89
C ASP A 237 -10.22 -9.09 -7.34
N ASN A 238 -11.40 -8.54 -7.61
CA ASN A 238 -11.85 -8.12 -8.94
C ASN A 238 -11.46 -6.65 -9.29
N GLY A 239 -10.54 -6.05 -8.53
CA GLY A 239 -10.14 -4.64 -8.63
C GLY A 239 -10.80 -3.73 -7.59
N SER A 240 -11.71 -4.26 -6.76
CA SER A 240 -12.36 -3.52 -5.67
C SER A 240 -11.36 -3.01 -4.63
N PHE A 241 -10.20 -3.64 -4.48
CA PHE A 241 -9.11 -3.13 -3.64
C PHE A 241 -8.66 -1.73 -4.08
N LEU A 242 -8.52 -1.50 -5.39
CA LEU A 242 -8.12 -0.20 -5.92
C LEU A 242 -9.17 0.87 -5.66
N VAL A 243 -10.44 0.52 -5.81
CA VAL A 243 -11.57 1.40 -5.49
C VAL A 243 -11.55 1.78 -4.01
N ALA A 244 -11.36 0.80 -3.11
CA ALA A 244 -11.27 1.05 -1.68
C ALA A 244 -10.07 1.96 -1.31
N LEU A 245 -8.92 1.76 -1.95
CA LEU A 245 -7.75 2.63 -1.76
C LEU A 245 -8.00 4.08 -2.21
N THR A 246 -8.83 4.30 -3.23
CA THR A 246 -9.24 5.67 -3.60
C THR A 246 -10.23 6.29 -2.62
N ALA A 247 -11.15 5.51 -2.03
CA ALA A 247 -12.06 6.01 -1.01
C ALA A 247 -11.34 6.45 0.27
N LEU A 248 -10.20 5.82 0.60
CA LEU A 248 -9.32 6.26 1.67
C LEU A 248 -8.57 7.57 1.36
N ARG A 249 -8.60 8.04 0.11
CA ARG A 249 -7.77 9.15 -0.38
C ARG A 249 -8.39 10.55 -0.17
N GLU A 250 -9.62 10.75 0.32
CA GLU A 250 -10.19 12.12 0.41
C GLU A 250 -11.33 12.34 1.46
N PRO A 251 -11.58 13.58 1.96
CA PRO A 251 -11.20 14.88 1.36
C PRO A 251 -9.88 15.49 1.86
N ALA A 252 -9.14 16.14 0.95
CA ALA A 252 -8.19 17.19 1.29
C ALA A 252 -8.80 18.13 2.33
N PRO A 253 -8.04 18.60 3.35
CA PRO A 253 -8.59 19.55 4.31
C PRO A 253 -9.13 20.73 3.52
N SER A 254 -10.43 20.98 3.63
CA SER A 254 -11.01 22.20 3.10
C SER A 254 -10.21 23.35 3.70
N THR A 255 -9.41 24.03 2.89
CA THR A 255 -8.89 25.36 3.20
C THR A 255 -10.09 26.30 3.21
N ALA A 256 -10.90 26.21 4.25
CA ALA A 256 -11.81 27.27 4.64
C ALA A 256 -10.94 28.35 5.30
N PRO A 257 -10.85 29.56 4.74
CA PRO A 257 -10.09 30.64 5.35
C PRO A 257 -10.72 31.01 6.70
N TRP A 258 -9.94 30.76 7.73
CA TRP A 258 -10.10 31.06 9.15
C TRP A 258 -10.16 32.58 9.42
N TRP A 259 -11.17 33.32 8.94
CA TRP A 259 -11.46 34.67 9.44
C TRP A 259 -12.90 34.77 9.94
N PRO A 260 -13.15 35.42 11.10
CA PRO A 260 -14.42 35.32 11.80
C PRO A 260 -15.44 36.33 11.27
N SER A 261 -16.65 35.86 10.99
CA SER A 261 -17.83 36.67 10.71
C SER A 261 -18.35 37.36 11.98
N ALA A 262 -17.64 38.40 12.41
CA ALA A 262 -18.24 39.48 13.18
C ALA A 262 -18.66 40.55 12.18
N LEU A 263 -19.95 40.59 11.82
CA LEU A 263 -20.73 41.76 11.39
C LEU A 263 -22.01 41.25 10.72
N GLY A 264 -23.10 41.26 11.48
CA GLY A 264 -24.42 40.85 10.99
C GLY A 264 -25.56 40.92 11.99
N TYR A 265 -25.39 41.62 13.12
CA TYR A 265 -26.54 42.14 13.87
C TYR A 265 -26.97 43.45 13.23
N ALA A 266 -27.82 43.36 12.21
CA ALA A 266 -28.61 44.48 11.73
C ALA A 266 -29.87 43.97 11.01
N GLY A 267 -30.98 43.94 11.76
CA GLY A 267 -32.32 44.12 11.20
C GLY A 267 -33.02 42.88 10.62
N LEU A 268 -33.97 42.35 11.39
CA LEU A 268 -35.39 42.14 11.01
C LEU A 268 -36.02 40.99 11.81
N THR A 269 -36.41 41.28 13.05
CA THR A 269 -37.47 40.53 13.74
C THR A 269 -38.78 41.28 13.53
N ILE A 270 -39.49 41.00 12.43
CA ILE A 270 -40.93 41.26 12.32
C ILE A 270 -41.60 39.89 12.49
N GLY A 271 -41.92 39.57 13.74
CA GLY A 271 -42.79 38.45 14.08
C GLY A 271 -44.25 38.87 13.90
N ALA A 272 -44.89 38.33 12.88
CA ALA A 272 -46.34 38.28 12.77
C ALA A 272 -46.83 36.98 13.42
N GLY A 273 -47.74 37.08 14.40
CA GLY A 273 -48.36 35.90 15.00
C GLY A 273 -48.96 36.11 16.39
N LEU A 274 -49.96 36.98 16.48
CA LEU A 274 -50.93 37.00 17.59
C LEU A 274 -51.62 35.64 17.73
N LEU A 275 -51.79 35.17 18.96
CA LEU A 275 -52.91 34.38 19.52
C LEU A 275 -52.56 34.15 21.01
N ALA A 276 -52.95 35.04 21.93
CA ALA A 276 -54.23 35.04 22.63
C ALA A 276 -54.57 33.72 23.35
N TRP A 277 -54.69 33.83 24.68
CA TRP A 277 -55.58 33.07 25.57
C TRP A 277 -55.08 31.71 26.08
N THR A 278 -54.80 31.64 27.39
CA THR A 278 -55.57 30.76 28.29
C THR A 278 -55.50 31.21 29.76
N ILE A 279 -56.66 31.63 30.27
CA ILE A 279 -57.34 31.12 31.48
C ILE A 279 -56.58 31.29 32.82
N SER A 280 -56.86 32.33 33.61
CA SER A 280 -57.94 32.41 34.63
C SER A 280 -57.84 31.39 35.77
N ARG A 281 -57.59 31.84 37.02
CA ARG A 281 -58.49 31.75 38.20
C ARG A 281 -57.78 32.02 39.56
N PRO A 282 -58.52 32.35 40.65
CA PRO A 282 -58.37 33.66 41.32
C PRO A 282 -58.34 33.62 42.87
N ARG A 283 -58.45 34.81 43.50
CA ARG A 283 -58.86 35.13 44.90
C ARG A 283 -57.75 34.95 45.96
N ARG A 284 -57.52 35.82 46.96
CA ARG A 284 -58.43 36.70 47.74
C ARG A 284 -57.61 37.63 48.70
N ARG A 285 -58.16 38.84 48.96
CA ARG A 285 -58.19 39.67 50.21
C ARG A 285 -56.89 40.28 50.76
N ALA A 286 -56.83 41.62 50.83
CA ALA A 286 -57.14 42.52 51.98
C ALA A 286 -55.93 42.65 52.93
N ASP A 287 -55.42 43.82 53.30
CA ASP A 287 -56.10 44.92 53.99
C ASP A 287 -55.28 46.25 53.92
N PRO A 288 -55.89 47.43 54.15
CA PRO A 288 -55.21 48.72 54.31
C PRO A 288 -55.16 49.19 55.78
N THR A 289 -54.03 49.74 56.22
CA THR A 289 -53.87 50.58 57.45
C THR A 289 -52.67 51.50 57.21
N ALA A 290 -52.78 52.82 57.07
CA ALA A 290 -53.23 53.88 57.99
C ALA A 290 -52.13 54.39 58.96
N ALA A 291 -51.87 55.71 58.85
CA ALA A 291 -51.19 56.65 59.78
C ALA A 291 -49.69 56.41 60.06
N ASP A 292 -48.83 57.39 60.34
CA ASP A 292 -49.05 58.72 60.95
C ASP A 292 -47.86 59.67 60.65
N ALA A 293 -48.10 60.95 60.86
CA ALA A 293 -47.18 62.08 60.71
C ALA A 293 -46.28 62.32 61.95
N ARG A 294 -45.13 62.98 61.76
CA ARG A 294 -44.59 64.08 62.60
C ARG A 294 -43.14 64.44 62.25
N GLY A 295 -42.82 65.73 62.29
CA GLY A 295 -41.47 66.25 62.48
C GLY A 295 -41.17 67.51 61.70
N ASP A 296 -41.69 68.63 62.20
CA ASP A 296 -41.29 70.06 62.08
C ASP A 296 -40.72 70.64 60.77
#